data_AF-A0A0F9DWB8-F1
#
_entry.id   AF-A0A0F9DWB8-F1
#
_cell.length_a   1.000
_cell.length_b   1.000
_cell.length_c   1.000
_cell.angle_alpha   90.00
_cell.angle_beta   90.00
_cell.angle_gamma   90.00
#
_symmetry.space_group_name_H-M   'P 1'
#
loop_
_entity.id
_entity.type
_entity.pdbx_description
1 polymer ?
#
loop_
_entity_poly.entity_id
_entity_poly.type
_entity_poly.pdbx_seq_one_letter_code
_entity_poly.pdbx_strand_id
1 'polypeptide(L)'
;MPLPDYKQNYTPTLDVTGYRHLNITTSADNTVKASEGVLGGVMINSTLLSALTIYDSATAAAPTIATLPIGTAAGTFFQYRTRFNTALTVRTLAGADNVTVMYL
;
A
#
# COMPACT_ATOMS: atom_id res chain seq x y z
N MET A 1 -23.77 41.61 17.58
CA MET A 1 -24.41 40.46 16.92
C MET A 1 -23.31 39.46 16.60
N PRO A 2 -23.21 38.28 17.26
CA PRO A 2 -22.17 37.32 16.95
C PRO A 2 -22.53 36.52 15.70
N LEU A 3 -21.53 36.32 14.81
CA LEU A 3 -21.69 35.54 13.57
C LEU A 3 -21.95 34.05 13.90
N PRO A 4 -22.70 33.31 13.07
CA PRO A 4 -22.91 31.89 13.29
C PRO A 4 -21.58 31.15 13.08
N ASP A 5 -21.19 30.37 14.08
CA ASP A 5 -20.01 29.52 14.05
C ASP A 5 -20.30 28.33 13.12
N TYR A 6 -19.90 28.43 11.85
CA TYR A 6 -20.02 27.31 10.90
C TYR A 6 -18.90 26.30 11.16
N LYS A 7 -19.06 25.52 12.23
CA LYS A 7 -18.34 24.25 12.35
C LYS A 7 -18.99 23.29 11.37
N GLN A 8 -18.35 23.09 10.22
CA GLN A 8 -18.63 21.93 9.39
C GLN A 8 -18.40 20.70 10.26
N ASN A 9 -19.49 20.07 10.68
CA ASN A 9 -19.47 18.71 11.17
C ASN A 9 -19.11 17.81 9.99
N TYR A 10 -17.85 17.84 9.58
CA TYR A 10 -17.28 16.79 8.78
C TYR A 10 -17.08 15.60 9.71
N THR A 11 -18.18 14.90 10.00
CA THR A 11 -18.08 13.49 10.36
C THR A 11 -17.73 12.82 9.04
N PRO A 12 -16.52 12.28 8.84
CA PRO A 12 -16.28 11.42 7.71
C PRO A 12 -17.19 10.21 7.90
N THR A 13 -18.41 10.28 7.36
CA THR A 13 -19.14 9.08 6.98
C THR A 13 -18.25 8.45 5.94
N LEU A 14 -17.44 7.48 6.38
CA LEU A 14 -16.60 6.65 5.54
C LEU A 14 -17.51 5.85 4.61
N ASP A 15 -18.00 6.48 3.55
CA ASP A 15 -18.49 5.77 2.39
C ASP A 15 -17.24 5.19 1.70
N VAL A 16 -16.69 4.09 2.25
CA VAL A 16 -15.42 3.49 1.80
C VAL A 16 -15.64 2.74 0.49
N THR A 17 -16.04 3.47 -0.55
CA THR A 17 -15.84 3.09 -1.94
C THR A 17 -14.53 3.75 -2.42
N GLY A 18 -13.45 3.56 -1.67
CA GLY A 18 -12.17 4.25 -1.86
C GLY A 18 -10.97 3.44 -1.38
N TYR A 19 -9.76 3.83 -1.82
CA TYR A 19 -8.53 3.09 -1.53
C TYR A 19 -8.26 3.02 -0.01
N ARG A 20 -8.05 1.80 0.49
CA ARG A 20 -7.49 1.48 1.81
C ARG A 20 -5.97 1.51 1.75
N HIS A 21 -5.33 1.55 2.92
CA HIS A 21 -3.87 1.44 3.01
C HIS A 21 -3.45 0.44 4.08
N LEU A 22 -2.29 -0.19 3.87
CA LEU A 22 -1.59 -0.98 4.87
C LEU A 22 -0.15 -0.46 4.97
N ASN A 23 0.29 -0.16 6.19
CA ASN A 23 1.69 0.15 6.44
C ASN A 23 2.45 -1.12 6.82
N ILE A 24 3.50 -1.42 6.07
CA ILE A 24 4.40 -2.54 6.33
C ILE A 24 5.64 -1.93 6.98
N THR A 25 5.99 -2.42 8.17
CA THR A 25 7.16 -1.93 8.93
C THR A 25 8.13 -3.05 9.29
N THR A 26 7.89 -4.26 8.81
CA THR A 26 8.66 -5.46 9.14
C THR A 26 9.07 -6.20 7.87
N SER A 27 10.26 -6.80 7.88
CA SER A 27 10.73 -7.68 6.81
C SER A 27 9.97 -9.00 6.86
N ALA A 28 8.95 -9.15 6.04
CA ALA A 28 8.17 -10.37 5.93
C ALA A 28 7.35 -10.39 4.64
N ASP A 29 6.76 -11.55 4.37
CA ASP A 29 5.65 -11.66 3.43
C ASP A 29 4.39 -11.13 4.09
N ASN A 30 3.88 -10.01 3.59
CA ASN A 30 2.69 -9.36 4.09
C ASN A 30 1.58 -9.49 3.07
N THR A 31 0.56 -10.29 3.40
CA THR A 31 -0.67 -10.33 2.62
C THR A 31 -1.48 -9.07 2.91
N VAL A 32 -1.44 -8.11 1.98
CA VAL A 32 -2.15 -6.82 2.07
C VAL A 32 -3.66 -7.01 1.88
N LYS A 33 -4.04 -7.91 0.98
CA LYS A 33 -5.43 -8.31 0.74
C LYS A 33 -5.48 -9.75 0.27
N ALA A 34 -6.39 -10.55 0.81
CA ALA A 34 -6.52 -11.99 0.51
C ALA A 34 -7.61 -12.33 -0.52
N SER A 35 -8.08 -11.34 -1.29
CA SER A 35 -9.09 -11.49 -2.34
C SER A 35 -8.76 -10.60 -3.52
N GLU A 36 -9.49 -10.70 -4.64
CA GLU A 36 -9.31 -9.79 -5.79
C GLU A 36 -9.51 -8.32 -5.42
N GLY A 37 -8.86 -7.41 -6.16
CA GLY A 37 -8.86 -5.99 -5.88
C GLY A 37 -8.00 -5.17 -6.84
N VAL A 38 -7.76 -3.90 -6.49
CA VAL A 38 -6.92 -2.99 -7.29
C VAL A 38 -5.78 -2.43 -6.46
N LEU A 39 -4.56 -2.57 -6.94
CA LEU A 39 -3.38 -1.91 -6.38
C LEU A 39 -3.37 -0.47 -6.87
N GLY A 40 -3.61 0.47 -5.97
CA GLY A 40 -3.58 1.90 -6.27
C GLY A 40 -2.15 2.40 -6.45
N GLY A 41 -1.31 2.15 -5.46
CA GLY A 41 0.08 2.58 -5.45
C GLY A 41 0.82 2.17 -4.19
N VAL A 42 2.12 2.45 -4.19
CA VAL A 42 3.05 2.14 -3.10
C VAL A 42 3.88 3.38 -2.79
N MET A 43 3.87 3.78 -1.52
CA MET A 43 4.67 4.88 -0.99
C MET A 43 5.83 4.32 -0.17
N ILE A 44 7.04 4.77 -0.51
CA ILE A 44 8.27 4.39 0.21
C ILE A 44 8.51 5.42 1.32
N ASN A 45 8.28 5.04 2.57
CA ASN A 45 8.47 5.95 3.71
C ASN A 45 9.94 5.98 4.19
N SER A 46 10.69 4.89 3.96
CA SER A 46 12.13 4.80 4.23
C SER A 46 12.85 4.16 3.06
N THR A 47 14.10 4.54 2.81
CA THR A 47 14.91 3.96 1.73
C THR A 47 14.95 2.45 1.85
N LEU A 48 14.61 1.76 0.76
CA LEU A 48 14.53 0.30 0.75
C LEU A 48 15.90 -0.33 0.98
N LEU A 49 15.99 -1.19 1.99
CA LEU A 49 17.19 -1.96 2.31
C LEU A 49 17.23 -3.29 1.57
N SER A 50 16.10 -3.73 1.03
CA SER A 50 15.98 -4.89 0.15
C SER A 50 15.06 -4.62 -1.04
N ALA A 51 15.08 -5.50 -2.03
CA ALA A 51 14.12 -5.39 -3.12
C ALA A 51 12.70 -5.66 -2.60
N LEU A 52 11.78 -4.72 -2.84
CA LEU A 52 10.36 -4.90 -2.55
C LEU A 52 9.72 -5.60 -3.74
N THR A 53 9.07 -6.74 -3.51
CA THR A 53 8.34 -7.44 -4.59
C THR A 53 6.87 -7.56 -4.25
N ILE A 54 6.04 -7.24 -5.23
CA ILE A 54 4.58 -7.25 -5.14
C ILE A 54 4.06 -8.36 -6.03
N TYR A 55 3.20 -9.22 -5.48
CA TYR A 55 2.65 -10.39 -6.14
C TYR A 55 1.12 -10.35 -6.17
N ASP A 56 0.54 -10.90 -7.24
CA ASP A 56 -0.88 -11.25 -7.31
C ASP A 56 -1.07 -12.72 -6.89
N SER A 57 -0.85 -12.98 -5.61
CA SER A 57 -0.99 -14.30 -5.02
C SER A 57 -1.09 -14.21 -3.49
N ALA A 58 -1.65 -15.24 -2.86
CA ALA A 58 -1.83 -15.31 -1.40
C ALA A 58 -0.52 -15.54 -0.63
N THR A 59 0.50 -16.03 -1.34
CA THR A 59 1.87 -16.19 -0.86
C THR A 59 2.77 -15.41 -1.79
N ALA A 60 4.02 -15.11 -1.41
CA ALA A 60 4.94 -14.45 -2.32
C ALA A 60 5.52 -15.46 -3.33
N ALA A 61 4.69 -15.74 -4.32
CA ALA A 61 4.90 -16.62 -5.46
C ALA A 61 4.45 -15.88 -6.73
N ALA A 62 4.81 -16.39 -7.90
CA ALA A 62 4.30 -15.80 -9.15
C ALA A 62 2.75 -15.88 -9.18
N PRO A 63 2.06 -14.92 -9.84
CA PRO A 63 2.59 -13.85 -10.71
C PRO A 63 3.07 -12.59 -9.97
N THR A 64 4.21 -12.05 -10.40
CA THR A 64 4.77 -10.78 -9.90
C THR A 64 4.12 -9.60 -10.61
N ILE A 65 3.59 -8.65 -9.84
CA ILE A 65 3.07 -7.37 -10.36
C ILE A 65 4.21 -6.39 -10.61
N ALA A 66 5.08 -6.23 -9.61
CA ALA A 66 6.20 -5.29 -9.67
C ALA A 66 7.32 -5.67 -8.71
N THR A 67 8.54 -5.26 -9.05
CA THR A 67 9.70 -5.31 -8.17
C THR A 67 10.34 -3.93 -8.13
N LEU A 68 10.51 -3.37 -6.93
CA LEU A 68 11.28 -2.15 -6.71
C LEU A 68 12.69 -2.53 -6.24
N PRO A 69 13.74 -1.92 -6.83
CA PRO A 69 15.11 -2.24 -6.49
C PRO A 69 15.47 -1.75 -5.08
N ILE A 70 16.52 -2.36 -4.52
CA ILE A 70 17.20 -1.84 -3.32
C ILE A 70 17.64 -0.39 -3.53
N GLY A 71 17.62 0.41 -2.48
CA GLY A 71 18.03 1.81 -2.52
C GLY A 71 16.98 2.76 -3.09
N THR A 72 15.76 2.27 -3.38
CA THR A 72 14.64 3.14 -3.74
C THR A 72 14.43 4.16 -2.62
N ALA A 73 14.47 5.45 -2.98
CA ALA A 73 14.53 6.54 -2.02
C ALA A 73 13.21 6.72 -1.23
N ALA A 74 13.36 7.12 0.04
CA ALA A 74 12.24 7.60 0.84
C ALA A 74 11.54 8.80 0.15
N GLY A 75 10.22 8.88 0.30
CA GLY A 75 9.41 9.91 -0.34
C GLY A 75 8.94 9.55 -1.76
N THR A 76 9.40 8.42 -2.32
CA THR A 76 9.01 8.00 -3.67
C THR A 76 7.65 7.31 -3.65
N PHE A 77 6.75 7.75 -4.54
CA PHE A 77 5.44 7.13 -4.76
C PHE A 77 5.36 6.48 -6.13
N PHE A 78 5.05 5.19 -6.17
CA PHE A 78 4.82 4.42 -7.39
C PHE A 78 3.34 4.14 -7.56
N GLN A 79 2.76 4.65 -8.64
CA GLN A 79 1.37 4.42 -8.98
C GLN A 79 1.23 3.23 -9.94
N TYR A 80 0.42 2.24 -9.58
CA TYR A 80 0.27 1.00 -10.38
C TYR A 80 -1.10 0.85 -11.04
N ARG A 81 -2.19 1.33 -10.40
CA ARG A 81 -3.59 1.22 -10.89
C ARG A 81 -3.91 -0.14 -11.55
N THR A 82 -3.38 -1.22 -10.99
CA THR A 82 -3.41 -2.56 -11.59
C THR A 82 -4.33 -3.47 -10.80
N ARG A 83 -5.19 -4.23 -11.49
CA ARG A 83 -6.06 -5.24 -10.86
C ARG A 83 -5.25 -6.50 -10.53
N PHE A 84 -5.47 -7.04 -9.35
CA PHE A 84 -5.04 -8.39 -8.95
C PHE A 84 -6.26 -9.29 -8.81
N ASN A 85 -6.14 -10.54 -9.24
CA ASN A 85 -7.26 -11.48 -9.36
C ASN A 85 -7.34 -12.44 -8.17
N THR A 86 -6.25 -12.62 -7.44
CA THR A 86 -6.15 -13.64 -6.39
C THR A 86 -6.03 -12.98 -5.02
N ALA A 87 -4.92 -12.29 -4.80
CA ALA A 87 -4.58 -11.65 -3.54
C ALA A 87 -3.38 -10.71 -3.77
N LEU A 88 -3.18 -9.74 -2.91
CA LEU A 88 -2.05 -8.83 -2.96
C LEU A 88 -1.09 -9.17 -1.83
N THR A 89 0.08 -9.72 -2.19
CA THR A 89 1.16 -9.99 -1.22
C THR A 89 2.36 -9.12 -1.53
N VAL A 90 2.91 -8.49 -0.50
CA VAL A 90 4.10 -7.67 -0.59
C VAL A 90 5.19 -8.33 0.24
N ARG A 91 6.31 -8.65 -0.41
CA ARG A 91 7.48 -9.27 0.20
C ARG A 91 8.58 -8.23 0.38
N THR A 92 9.05 -8.15 1.62
CA THR A 92 10.26 -7.43 2.04
C THR A 92 11.21 -8.46 2.65
N LEU A 93 12.45 -8.56 2.15
CA LEU A 93 13.37 -9.64 2.53
C LEU A 93 14.28 -9.24 3.69
N ALA A 94 14.92 -8.07 3.62
CA ALA A 94 15.93 -7.66 4.59
C ALA A 94 15.81 -6.16 4.92
N GLY A 95 15.67 -5.87 6.22
CA GLY A 95 15.48 -4.51 6.73
C GLY A 95 14.01 -4.17 6.90
N ALA A 96 13.69 -3.51 8.01
CA ALA A 96 12.34 -3.01 8.30
C ALA A 96 12.00 -1.92 7.28
N ASP A 97 11.60 -2.34 6.09
CA ASP A 97 11.19 -1.46 5.01
C ASP A 97 9.85 -0.84 5.42
N ASN A 98 9.85 0.47 5.67
CA ASN A 98 8.65 1.22 6.00
C ASN A 98 7.96 1.64 4.70
N VAL A 99 6.90 0.93 4.33
CA VAL A 99 6.22 1.07 3.04
C VAL A 99 4.71 1.09 3.23
N THR A 100 4.04 2.10 2.68
CA THR A 100 2.58 2.17 2.67
C THR A 100 2.05 1.69 1.33
N VAL A 101 1.21 0.67 1.35
CA VAL A 101 0.57 0.09 0.17
C VAL A 101 -0.89 0.52 0.14
N MET A 102 -1.34 1.10 -0.98
CA MET A 102 -2.72 1.55 -1.18
C MET A 102 -3.47 0.58 -2.11
N TYR A 103 -4.65 0.12 -1.69
CA TYR A 103 -5.41 -0.91 -2.39
C TYR A 103 -6.93 -0.74 -2.26
N LEU A 104 -7.69 -1.32 -3.19
CA LEU A 104 -9.16 -1.40 -3.15
C LEU A 104 -9.59 -2.86 -3.07
#